data_AF-A0A7C5UH73-F1
#
_entry.id   AF-A0A7C5UH73-F1
#
_cell.length_a   1.000
_cell.length_b   1.000
_cell.length_c   1.000
_cell.angle_alpha   90.00
_cell.angle_beta   90.00
_cell.angle_gamma   90.00
#
_symmetry.space_group_name_H-M   'P 1'
#
loop_
_entity.id
_entity.type
_entity.pdbx_description
1 polymer ?
#
loop_
_entity_poly.entity_id
_entity_poly.type
_entity_poly.pdbx_seq_one_letter_code
_entity_poly.pdbx_strand_id
1 'polypeptide(L)'
;MLSDISRKVLRHVEQRYGKPKVFRLRWHITDNELAMIKASQKDGRAHDVTLFIFRNGKLAVIRKPNHPKGVYRAPSGAVKRGEDFEAGAMREAYEETGLTVQLQRYLLRVRVKFVAPSGS
;
A
#
# COMPACT_ATOMS: atom_id res chain seq x y z
N MET A 1 14.93 -5.67 2.00
CA MET A 1 15.21 -4.22 2.00
C MET A 1 14.33 -3.54 3.06
N LEU A 2 14.77 -2.43 3.64
CA LEU A 2 13.96 -1.64 4.58
C LEU A 2 12.95 -0.79 3.78
N SER A 3 11.77 -0.54 4.35
CA SER A 3 10.79 0.37 3.73
C SER A 3 11.41 1.75 3.49
N ASP A 4 11.07 2.35 2.35
CA ASP A 4 11.45 3.70 1.94
C ASP A 4 10.65 4.81 2.67
N ILE A 5 9.66 4.44 3.48
CA ILE A 5 9.01 5.37 4.41
C ILE A 5 9.86 5.56 5.66
N SER A 6 10.26 6.81 5.93
CA SER A 6 11.11 7.14 7.07
C SER A 6 10.42 6.86 8.42
N ARG A 7 11.23 6.56 9.45
CA ARG A 7 10.72 6.40 10.83
C ARG A 7 10.00 7.65 11.35
N LYS A 8 10.41 8.85 10.89
CA LYS A 8 9.77 10.11 11.27
C LYS A 8 8.32 10.16 10.76
N VAL A 9 8.11 9.82 9.49
CA VAL A 9 6.77 9.73 8.88
C VAL A 9 5.93 8.68 9.60
N LEU A 10 6.48 7.48 9.83
CA LEU A 10 5.74 6.43 10.54
C LEU A 10 5.28 6.86 11.94
N ARG A 11 6.14 7.53 12.71
CA ARG A 11 5.77 8.05 14.03
C ARG A 11 4.68 9.11 13.95
N HIS A 12 4.77 10.02 12.99
CA HIS A 12 3.77 11.05 12.77
C HIS A 12 2.39 10.45 12.44
N VAL A 13 2.34 9.49 11.51
CA VAL A 13 1.10 8.77 11.16
C VAL A 13 0.56 7.97 12.35
N GLU A 14 1.43 7.31 13.14
CA GLU A 14 1.04 6.60 14.35
C GLU A 14 0.47 7.53 15.44
N GLN A 15 1.02 8.74 15.59
CA GLN A 15 0.52 9.75 16.52
C GLN A 15 -0.86 10.26 16.11
N ARG A 16 -1.08 10.48 14.81
CA ARG A 16 -2.31 11.08 14.29
C ARG A 16 -3.47 10.09 14.12
N TYR A 17 -3.18 8.86 13.70
CA TYR A 17 -4.19 7.87 13.30
C TYR A 17 -4.16 6.58 14.14
N GLY A 18 -3.35 6.57 15.20
CA GLY A 18 -3.18 5.44 16.10
C GLY A 18 -2.11 4.43 15.64
N LYS A 19 -1.70 3.57 16.58
CA LYS A 19 -0.70 2.52 16.30
C LYS A 19 -1.35 1.37 15.52
N PRO A 20 -0.78 0.94 14.38
CA PRO A 20 -1.32 -0.15 13.59
C PRO A 20 -0.99 -1.50 14.21
N LYS A 21 -1.76 -2.53 13.85
CA LYS A 21 -1.25 -3.90 13.98
C LYS A 21 -0.09 -4.10 13.01
N VAL A 22 1.01 -4.69 13.48
CA VAL A 22 2.21 -4.89 12.67
C VAL A 22 2.38 -6.37 12.37
N PHE A 23 2.41 -6.73 11.09
CA PHE A 23 2.70 -8.08 10.64
C PHE A 23 4.04 -8.13 9.92
N ARG A 24 4.75 -9.23 10.10
CA ARG A 24 5.96 -9.55 9.35
C ARG A 24 5.75 -10.90 8.72
N LEU A 25 5.80 -10.94 7.41
CA LEU A 25 5.52 -12.14 6.63
C LEU A 25 6.73 -12.46 5.77
N ARG A 26 6.96 -13.76 5.58
CA ARG A 26 7.86 -14.28 4.57
C ARG A 26 6.98 -15.02 3.57
N TRP A 27 7.01 -14.59 2.31
CA TRP A 27 6.12 -15.13 1.29
C TRP A 27 6.94 -15.73 0.16
N HIS A 28 6.69 -16.99 -0.14
CA HIS A 28 7.36 -17.69 -1.24
C HIS A 28 6.66 -17.31 -2.54
N ILE A 29 7.45 -16.89 -3.54
CA ILE A 29 6.97 -16.49 -4.86
C ILE A 29 7.83 -17.12 -5.95
N THR A 30 7.37 -17.06 -7.19
CA THR A 30 8.15 -17.48 -8.34
C THR A 30 9.22 -16.44 -8.70
N ASP A 31 10.24 -16.85 -9.45
CA ASP A 31 11.29 -15.92 -9.93
C ASP A 31 10.71 -14.83 -10.85
N ASN A 32 9.69 -15.17 -11.64
CA ASN A 32 8.97 -14.21 -12.49
C ASN A 32 8.21 -13.17 -11.66
N GLU A 33 7.53 -13.57 -10.59
CA GLU A 33 6.88 -12.64 -9.67
C GLU A 33 7.90 -11.75 -8.96
N LEU A 34 9.06 -12.31 -8.57
CA LEU A 34 10.13 -11.53 -7.96
C LEU A 34 10.69 -10.49 -8.94
N ALA A 35 10.87 -10.85 -10.21
CA ALA A 35 11.28 -9.93 -11.27
C ALA A 35 10.25 -8.81 -11.48
N MET A 36 8.95 -9.13 -11.51
CA MET A 36 7.89 -8.13 -11.60
C MET A 36 7.89 -7.17 -10.40
N ILE A 37 8.04 -7.69 -9.19
CA ILE A 37 8.16 -6.87 -7.98
C ILE A 37 9.36 -5.94 -8.13
N LYS A 38 10.56 -6.45 -8.42
CA LYS A 38 11.77 -5.63 -8.60
C LYS A 38 11.58 -4.55 -9.68
N ALA A 39 10.95 -4.87 -10.80
CA ALA A 39 10.65 -3.92 -11.87
C ALA A 39 9.67 -2.81 -11.44
N SER A 40 8.76 -3.11 -10.51
CA SER A 40 7.82 -2.14 -9.93
C SER A 40 8.45 -1.20 -8.89
N GLN A 41 9.63 -1.54 -8.35
CA GLN A 41 10.36 -0.79 -7.33
C GLN A 41 11.21 0.37 -7.90
N LYS A 42 10.73 1.03 -8.97
CA LYS A 42 11.43 2.18 -9.58
C LYS A 42 11.74 3.24 -8.52
N ASP A 43 12.90 3.88 -8.62
CA ASP A 43 13.41 4.91 -7.70
C ASP A 43 13.56 4.48 -6.22
N GLY A 44 13.69 3.17 -5.99
CA GLY A 44 13.84 2.60 -4.64
C GLY A 44 12.53 2.44 -3.87
N ARG A 45 11.38 2.52 -4.56
CA ARG A 45 10.05 2.28 -3.98
C ARG A 45 10.00 0.90 -3.34
N ALA A 46 9.58 0.83 -2.08
CA ALA A 46 9.44 -0.43 -1.35
C ALA A 46 8.21 -0.43 -0.42
N HIS A 47 7.20 0.37 -0.75
CA HIS A 47 5.94 0.45 -0.01
C HIS A 47 4.74 0.70 -0.94
N ASP A 48 3.57 0.41 -0.40
CA ASP A 48 2.26 0.81 -0.91
C ASP A 48 1.39 1.24 0.26
N VAL A 49 0.44 2.12 -0.02
CA VAL A 49 -0.68 2.45 0.88
C VAL A 49 -1.96 1.83 0.32
N THR A 50 -2.73 1.17 1.18
CA THR A 50 -4.03 0.59 0.84
C THR A 50 -5.10 1.26 1.69
N LEU A 51 -6.21 1.67 1.05
CA LEU A 51 -7.25 2.45 1.69
C LEU A 51 -8.55 1.66 1.76
N PHE A 52 -9.08 1.53 2.98
CA PHE A 52 -10.43 1.03 3.20
C PHE A 52 -11.37 2.21 3.43
N ILE A 53 -12.11 2.57 2.39
CA ILE A 53 -12.96 3.76 2.36
C ILE A 53 -14.40 3.33 2.60
N PHE A 54 -14.94 3.68 3.77
CA PHE A 54 -16.30 3.35 4.17
C PHE A 54 -17.25 4.54 4.07
N ARG A 55 -18.46 4.32 3.56
CA ARG A 55 -19.56 5.28 3.60
C ARG A 55 -20.89 4.54 3.74
N ASN A 56 -21.68 4.89 4.75
CA ASN A 56 -23.01 4.31 5.01
C ASN A 56 -23.03 2.77 4.99
N GLY A 57 -22.07 2.15 5.68
CA GLY A 57 -21.93 0.69 5.75
C GLY A 57 -21.41 0.01 4.48
N LYS A 58 -21.09 0.77 3.43
CA LYS A 58 -20.52 0.25 2.18
C LYS A 58 -19.03 0.53 2.10
N LEU A 59 -18.29 -0.37 1.45
CA LEU A 59 -16.85 -0.24 1.17
C LEU A 59 -16.66 0.10 -0.31
N ALA A 60 -15.90 1.16 -0.60
CA ALA A 60 -15.48 1.44 -1.96
C ALA A 60 -14.38 0.46 -2.39
N VAL A 61 -14.54 -0.11 -3.58
CA VAL A 61 -13.59 -1.05 -4.17
C VAL A 61 -13.37 -0.69 -5.63
N ILE A 62 -12.21 -1.09 -6.16
CA ILE A 62 -11.85 -0.87 -7.56
C ILE A 62 -11.60 -2.19 -8.26
N ARG A 63 -11.68 -2.16 -9.59
CA ARG A 63 -11.21 -3.23 -10.46
C ARG A 63 -10.43 -2.60 -11.61
N LYS A 64 -9.19 -3.03 -11.81
CA LYS A 64 -8.38 -2.62 -12.97
C LYS A 64 -8.83 -3.42 -14.20
N PRO A 65 -8.75 -2.87 -15.42
CA PRO A 65 -9.20 -3.55 -16.63
C PRO A 65 -8.55 -4.92 -16.87
N ASN A 66 -7.29 -5.08 -16.45
CA ASN A 66 -6.53 -6.32 -16.54
C ASN A 66 -6.86 -7.35 -15.45
N HIS A 67 -7.69 -7.03 -14.45
CA HIS A 67 -8.14 -8.01 -13.47
C HIS A 67 -9.31 -8.85 -14.01
N PRO A 68 -9.40 -10.14 -13.62
CA PRO A 68 -10.54 -10.99 -13.96
C PRO A 68 -11.88 -10.37 -13.56
N LYS A 69 -12.96 -10.76 -14.27
CA LYS A 69 -14.32 -10.34 -13.90
C LYS A 69 -14.65 -10.80 -12.48
N GLY A 70 -15.29 -9.92 -11.70
CA GLY A 70 -15.66 -10.20 -10.30
C GLY A 70 -14.53 -10.01 -9.28
N VAL A 71 -13.29 -9.73 -9.70
CA VAL A 71 -12.18 -9.50 -8.76
C VAL A 71 -12.06 -8.01 -8.45
N TYR A 72 -12.44 -7.66 -7.22
CA TYR A 72 -12.37 -6.31 -6.69
C TYR A 72 -11.36 -6.24 -5.56
N ARG A 73 -10.73 -5.08 -5.40
CA ARG A 73 -9.76 -4.82 -4.33
C ARG A 73 -9.99 -3.43 -3.72
N ALA A 74 -9.49 -3.25 -2.50
CA ALA A 74 -9.32 -1.91 -1.95
C ALA A 74 -8.37 -1.10 -2.86
N PRO A 75 -8.62 0.21 -3.06
CA PRO A 75 -7.69 1.07 -3.77
C PRO A 75 -6.35 1.12 -3.05
N SER A 76 -5.28 1.13 -3.83
CA SER A 76 -3.92 1.20 -3.31
C SER A 76 -2.97 1.77 -4.35
N GLY A 77 -1.91 2.40 -3.87
CA GLY A 77 -0.80 2.84 -4.70
C GLY A 77 0.35 3.37 -3.86
N ALA A 78 1.23 4.15 -4.47
CA ALA A 78 2.41 4.67 -3.79
C ALA A 78 2.26 6.11 -3.36
N VAL A 79 2.82 6.38 -2.18
CA VAL A 79 3.23 7.73 -1.85
C VAL A 79 4.57 7.99 -2.52
N LYS A 80 4.68 9.07 -3.28
CA LYS A 80 5.92 9.40 -3.99
C LYS A 80 7.02 9.78 -3.00
N ARG A 81 8.28 9.57 -3.38
CA ARG A 81 9.41 9.99 -2.55
C ARG A 81 9.40 11.50 -2.36
N GLY A 82 9.45 11.95 -1.11
CA GLY A 82 9.40 13.38 -0.76
C GLY A 82 8.00 13.99 -0.78
N GLU A 83 6.97 13.25 -1.20
CA GLU A 83 5.57 13.64 -1.04
C GLU A 83 5.15 13.52 0.43
N ASP A 84 4.28 14.42 0.87
CA ASP A 84 3.63 14.27 2.17
C ASP A 84 2.81 12.97 2.18
N PHE A 85 2.95 12.17 3.24
CA PHE A 85 2.37 10.83 3.27
C PHE A 85 0.85 10.83 3.21
N GLU A 86 0.22 11.78 3.90
CA GLU A 86 -1.23 11.89 3.97
C GLU A 86 -1.78 12.44 2.65
N ALA A 87 -1.13 13.47 2.10
CA ALA A 87 -1.46 14.01 0.78
C ALA A 87 -1.35 12.93 -0.31
N GLY A 88 -0.27 12.15 -0.32
CA GLY A 88 -0.07 11.06 -1.26
C GLY A 88 -1.15 9.97 -1.14
N ALA A 89 -1.49 9.57 0.09
CA ALA A 89 -2.58 8.61 0.30
C ALA A 89 -3.94 9.16 -0.18
N MET A 90 -4.27 10.41 0.11
CA MET A 90 -5.52 11.03 -0.35
C MET A 90 -5.56 11.20 -1.87
N ARG A 91 -4.41 11.53 -2.50
CA ARG A 91 -4.26 11.58 -3.96
C ARG A 91 -4.53 10.21 -4.59
N GLU A 92 -3.90 9.14 -4.09
CA GLU A 92 -4.13 7.77 -4.57
C GLU A 92 -5.61 7.34 -4.44
N ALA A 93 -6.27 7.73 -3.33
CA ALA A 93 -7.70 7.52 -3.15
C ALA A 93 -8.49 8.17 -4.30
N TYR A 94 -8.20 9.43 -4.58
CA TYR A 94 -8.89 10.20 -5.60
C TYR A 94 -8.59 9.68 -7.02
N GLU A 95 -7.34 9.35 -7.34
CA GLU A 95 -6.96 8.83 -8.66
C GLU A 95 -7.63 7.49 -8.97
N GLU A 96 -7.72 6.56 -8.01
CA GLU A 96 -8.31 5.24 -8.27
C GLU A 96 -9.84 5.21 -8.10
N THR A 97 -10.45 6.13 -7.34
CA THR A 97 -11.89 6.08 -7.00
C THR A 97 -12.71 7.34 -7.31
N GLY A 98 -12.06 8.48 -7.56
CA GLY A 98 -12.70 9.79 -7.66
C GLY A 98 -13.21 10.36 -6.33
N LEU A 99 -12.92 9.71 -5.20
CA LEU A 99 -13.43 10.12 -3.89
C LEU A 99 -12.45 11.05 -3.17
N THR A 100 -12.96 12.15 -2.65
CA THR A 100 -12.28 12.95 -1.62
C THR A 100 -12.50 12.28 -0.27
N VAL A 101 -11.41 11.93 0.42
CA VAL A 101 -11.44 11.16 1.66
C VAL A 101 -10.72 11.88 2.79
N GLN A 102 -11.07 11.51 4.02
CA GLN A 102 -10.31 11.88 5.21
C GLN A 102 -9.76 10.61 5.86
N LEU A 103 -8.46 10.59 6.14
CA LEU A 103 -7.84 9.49 6.87
C LEU A 103 -8.31 9.52 8.34
N GLN A 104 -8.72 8.37 8.87
CA GLN A 104 -9.23 8.27 10.23
C GLN A 104 -8.40 7.35 11.12
N ARG A 105 -7.92 6.23 10.57
CA ARG A 105 -7.25 5.18 11.36
C ARG A 105 -6.12 4.53 10.57
N TYR A 106 -5.01 4.28 11.26
CA TYR A 106 -3.92 3.47 10.73
C TYR A 106 -4.07 2.03 11.23
N LEU A 107 -4.67 1.18 10.41
CA LEU A 107 -5.10 -0.16 10.84
C LEU A 107 -3.96 -1.17 10.85
N LEU A 108 -3.14 -1.18 9.79
CA LEU A 108 -2.23 -2.28 9.50
C LEU A 108 -0.91 -1.77 8.90
N ARG A 109 0.20 -2.33 9.37
CA ARG A 109 1.50 -2.23 8.73
C ARG A 109 2.04 -3.63 8.47
N VAL A 110 2.06 -4.03 7.20
CA VAL A 110 2.62 -5.33 6.80
C VAL A 110 4.02 -5.12 6.24
N ARG A 111 4.98 -5.90 6.74
CA ARG A 111 6.32 -6.01 6.16
C ARG A 111 6.46 -7.38 5.54
N VAL A 112 6.58 -7.44 4.22
CA VAL A 112 6.71 -8.70 3.49
C VAL A 112 8.15 -8.86 3.03
N LYS A 113 8.73 -10.03 3.30
CA LYS A 113 9.95 -10.51 2.63
C LYS A 113 9.53 -11.55 1.60
N PHE A 114 9.62 -11.20 0.33
CA PHE A 114 9.44 -12.14 -0.76
C PHE A 114 10.68 -13.02 -0.92
N VAL A 115 10.49 -14.30 -1.22
CA VAL A 115 11.55 -15.28 -1.42
C VAL A 115 11.23 -16.12 -2.64
N ALA A 116 12.13 -16.12 -3.61
CA ALA A 116 12.02 -16.98 -4.78
C ALA A 116 13.12 -18.06 -4.75
N PRO A 117 13.01 -19.13 -5.56
CA PRO A 117 14.04 -20.16 -5.67
C PRO A 117 15.43 -19.60 -6.00
N SER A 118 15.51 -18.57 -6.85
CA SER A 118 16.77 -17.86 -7.15
C SER A 118 17.33 -17.01 -5.99
N GLY A 119 16.58 -16.88 -4.90
CA GLY A 119 16.91 -16.04 -3.74
C GLY A 119 15.86 -14.95 -3.48
N SER A 120 16.13 -14.11 -2.48
CA SER A 120 15.28 -12.96 -2.11
C SER A 120 15.93 -11.64 -2.52
#